data_AF-A0A914X2D2-F1
#
_entry.id   AF-A0A914X2D2-F1
#
_cell.length_a   1.000
_cell.length_b   1.000
_cell.length_c   1.000
_cell.angle_alpha   90.00
_cell.angle_beta   90.00
_cell.angle_gamma   90.00
#
_symmetry.space_group_name_H-M   'P 1'
#
loop_
_entity.id
_entity.type
_entity.pdbx_description
1 polymer ?
#
loop_
_entity_poly.entity_id
_entity_poly.type
_entity_poly.pdbx_seq_one_letter_code
_entity_poly.pdbx_strand_id
1 'polypeptide(L)'
;MYQHSINEKDLDKALDLVVRECVSYVGVDVNTASQELLEKVSGLNSTTAKNLLLRRAEIGHFQSRKDLMSVNGINPQVFEQCAGFINIYQNEEKSNEVTYQPLDATMVHPESYDLAEE
;
A
#
# COMPACT_ATOMS: atom_id res chain seq x y z
N MET A 1 -27.50 24.82 24.92
CA MET A 1 -26.06 24.57 24.81
C MET A 1 -25.86 23.07 24.56
N TYR A 2 -25.69 22.68 23.30
CA TYR A 2 -25.46 21.28 22.89
C TYR A 2 -24.16 21.13 22.09
N GLN A 3 -23.22 22.07 22.24
CA GLN A 3 -22.06 22.21 21.36
C GLN A 3 -20.71 21.81 21.97
N HIS A 4 -20.68 21.14 23.12
CA HIS A 4 -19.41 20.75 23.77
C HIS A 4 -19.25 19.27 24.11
N SER A 5 -20.08 18.38 23.56
CA SER A 5 -20.01 16.94 23.84
C SER A 5 -19.41 16.12 22.70
N ILE A 6 -18.69 16.75 21.77
CA ILE A 6 -17.87 16.02 20.81
C ILE A 6 -16.44 16.05 21.35
N ASN A 7 -15.97 14.91 21.81
CA ASN A 7 -14.57 14.71 22.16
C ASN A 7 -13.80 14.78 20.83
N GLU A 8 -13.03 15.83 20.57
CA GLU A 8 -12.29 16.02 19.30
C GLU A 8 -11.46 14.78 18.93
N LYS A 9 -10.94 14.08 19.95
CA LYS A 9 -10.22 12.81 19.80
C LYS A 9 -11.04 11.67 19.19
N ASP A 10 -12.34 11.63 19.44
CA ASP A 10 -13.22 10.60 18.89
C ASP A 10 -13.62 10.95 17.44
N LEU A 11 -13.69 12.24 17.11
CA LEU A 11 -13.90 12.70 15.74
C LEU A 11 -12.69 12.41 14.85
N ASP A 12 -11.48 12.70 15.33
CA ASP A 12 -10.24 12.40 14.59
C ASP A 12 -10.09 10.89 14.33
N LYS A 13 -10.42 10.05 15.32
CA LYS A 13 -10.44 8.59 15.14
C LYS A 13 -11.46 8.14 14.11
N ALA A 14 -12.65 8.72 14.11
CA ALA A 14 -13.69 8.38 13.14
C ALA A 14 -13.25 8.76 11.71
N LEU A 15 -12.65 9.95 11.54
CA LEU A 15 -12.11 10.38 10.26
C LEU A 15 -10.97 9.47 9.78
N ASP A 16 -10.03 9.15 10.68
CA ASP A 16 -8.92 8.25 10.40
C ASP A 16 -9.40 6.85 9.99
N LEU A 17 -10.46 6.35 10.61
CA LEU A 17 -11.09 5.08 10.24
C LEU A 17 -11.67 5.13 8.82
N VAL A 18 -12.47 6.16 8.49
CA VAL A 18 -13.07 6.31 7.16
C VAL A 18 -11.99 6.42 6.08
N VAL A 19 -10.90 7.14 6.36
CA VAL A 19 -9.77 7.23 5.42
C VAL A 19 -9.10 5.87 5.22
N ARG A 20 -8.88 5.09 6.30
CA ARG A 20 -8.33 3.73 6.19
C ARG A 20 -9.24 2.81 5.38
N GLU A 21 -10.56 2.91 5.56
CA GLU A 21 -11.54 2.12 4.80
C GLU A 21 -11.51 2.47 3.31
N CYS A 22 -11.51 3.76 2.96
CA CYS A 22 -11.39 4.23 1.58
C CYS A 22 -10.08 3.75 0.94
N VAL A 23 -8.97 3.87 1.67
CA VAL A 23 -7.64 3.42 1.23
C VAL A 23 -7.62 1.90 1.00
N SER A 24 -8.24 1.14 1.89
CA SER A 24 -8.33 -0.33 1.77
C SER A 24 -9.25 -0.75 0.61
N TYR A 25 -10.27 0.05 0.29
CA TYR A 25 -11.19 -0.24 -0.80
C TYR A 25 -10.66 0.13 -2.19
N VAL A 26 -9.89 1.22 -2.31
CA VAL A 26 -9.36 1.67 -3.60
C VAL A 26 -7.99 1.07 -3.90
N GLY A 27 -7.21 0.80 -2.84
CA GLY A 27 -5.79 0.51 -2.95
C GLY A 27 -4.96 1.76 -3.22
N VAL A 28 -3.66 1.65 -2.98
CA VAL A 28 -2.70 2.76 -3.03
C VAL A 28 -1.54 2.37 -3.94
N ASP A 29 -1.21 3.25 -4.87
CA ASP A 29 -0.03 3.05 -5.71
C ASP A 29 1.25 3.42 -4.96
N VAL A 30 2.11 2.44 -4.70
CA VAL A 30 3.36 2.63 -3.96
C VAL A 30 4.35 3.58 -4.67
N ASN A 31 4.29 3.65 -5.99
CA ASN A 31 5.20 4.47 -6.77
C ASN A 31 4.82 5.95 -6.75
N THR A 32 3.55 6.29 -6.55
CA THR A 32 3.05 7.67 -6.56
C THR A 32 2.56 8.16 -5.19
N ALA A 33 2.27 7.27 -4.25
CA ALA A 33 1.75 7.63 -2.94
C ALA A 33 2.71 8.48 -2.11
N SER A 34 2.11 9.35 -1.28
CA SER A 34 2.79 10.09 -0.23
C SER A 34 2.98 9.24 1.03
N GLN A 35 3.87 9.68 1.93
CA GLN A 35 4.10 9.01 3.21
C GLN A 35 2.81 8.85 4.00
N GLU A 36 2.04 9.94 4.12
CA GLU A 36 0.81 9.98 4.90
C GLU A 36 -0.23 8.98 4.39
N LEU A 37 -0.31 8.78 3.06
CA LEU A 37 -1.23 7.81 2.46
C LEU A 37 -0.78 6.37 2.73
N LEU A 38 0.52 6.10 2.66
CA LEU A 38 1.09 4.79 2.99
C LEU A 38 0.88 4.43 4.47
N GLU A 39 0.91 5.42 5.38
CA GLU A 39 0.63 5.21 6.80
C GLU A 39 -0.84 4.83 7.10
N LYS A 40 -1.75 5.05 6.16
CA LYS A 40 -3.16 4.62 6.29
C LYS A 40 -3.41 3.21 5.76
N VAL A 41 -2.42 2.59 5.12
CA VAL A 41 -2.54 1.21 4.62
C VAL A 41 -2.42 0.23 5.79
N SER A 42 -3.30 -0.76 5.81
CA SER A 42 -3.28 -1.85 6.80
C SER A 42 -1.92 -2.54 6.84
N GLY A 43 -1.37 -2.71 8.04
CA GLY A 43 -0.05 -3.32 8.26
C GLY A 43 1.14 -2.37 8.13
N LEU A 44 0.97 -1.16 7.58
CA LEU A 44 2.03 -0.16 7.50
C LEU A 44 2.01 0.80 8.70
N ASN A 45 3.18 1.29 9.08
CA ASN A 45 3.37 2.32 10.10
C ASN A 45 4.27 3.42 9.56
N SER A 46 4.45 4.50 10.32
CA SER A 46 5.28 5.64 9.90
C SER A 46 6.72 5.26 9.55
N THR A 47 7.30 4.27 10.24
CA THR A 47 8.66 3.79 9.95
C THR A 47 8.70 2.99 8.65
N THR A 48 7.78 2.03 8.45
CA THR A 48 7.72 1.26 7.19
C THR A 48 7.35 2.13 5.99
N ALA A 49 6.44 3.09 6.15
CA ALA A 49 6.10 4.06 5.10
C ALA A 49 7.31 4.92 4.70
N LYS A 50 8.11 5.38 5.68
CA LYS A 50 9.36 6.09 5.40
C LYS A 50 10.40 5.20 4.72
N ASN A 51 10.56 3.96 5.16
CA ASN A 51 11.49 3.01 4.54
C ASN A 51 11.09 2.68 3.10
N LEU A 52 9.79 2.61 2.80
CA LEU A 52 9.26 2.46 1.44
C LEU A 52 9.68 3.62 0.54
N LEU A 53 9.55 4.86 1.02
CA LEU A 53 9.96 6.05 0.27
C LEU A 53 11.47 6.11 0.04
N LEU A 54 12.26 5.75 1.06
CA LEU A 54 13.72 5.65 0.92
C LEU A 54 14.09 4.59 -0.11
N ARG A 55 13.47 3.41 -0.02
CA ARG A 55 13.71 2.34 -0.99
C ARG A 55 13.31 2.75 -2.40
N ARG A 56 12.16 3.43 -2.57
CA ARG A 56 11.72 4.02 -3.84
C ARG A 56 12.75 4.99 -4.39
N ALA A 57 13.33 5.85 -3.55
CA ALA A 57 14.38 6.78 -3.97
C ALA A 57 15.67 6.07 -4.41
N GLU A 58 16.01 4.91 -3.82
CA GLU A 58 17.18 4.12 -4.18
C GLU A 58 17.00 3.33 -5.49
N ILE A 59 15.87 2.64 -5.65
CA ILE A 59 15.61 1.77 -6.83
C ILE A 59 14.92 2.51 -7.98
N GLY A 60 14.39 3.70 -7.71
CA GLY A 60 13.54 4.48 -8.60
C GLY A 60 12.07 4.10 -8.51
N HIS A 61 11.72 2.88 -8.94
CA HIS A 61 10.33 2.40 -8.98
C HIS A 61 10.24 0.93 -8.58
N PHE A 62 9.22 0.58 -7.82
CA PHE A 62 8.84 -0.81 -7.58
C PHE A 62 8.23 -1.39 -8.84
N GLN A 63 8.61 -2.62 -9.21
CA GLN A 63 8.12 -3.28 -10.41
C GLN A 63 7.17 -4.42 -10.10
N SER A 64 7.35 -5.09 -8.96
CA SER A 64 6.42 -6.11 -8.47
C SER A 64 6.21 -6.01 -6.97
N ARG A 65 5.09 -6.54 -6.47
CA ARG A 65 4.79 -6.59 -5.04
C ARG A 65 5.87 -7.33 -4.26
N LYS A 66 6.54 -8.31 -4.88
CA LYS A 66 7.67 -9.03 -4.27
C LYS A 66 8.83 -8.11 -3.88
N ASP A 67 9.01 -6.99 -4.56
CA ASP A 67 10.05 -6.00 -4.23
C ASP A 67 9.82 -5.34 -2.87
N LEU A 68 8.57 -5.32 -2.39
CA LEU A 68 8.22 -4.81 -1.06
C LEU A 68 8.87 -5.63 0.06
N MET A 69 9.13 -6.93 -0.16
CA MET A 69 9.84 -7.78 0.80
C MET A 69 11.32 -7.36 0.98
N SER A 70 11.89 -6.58 0.05
CA SER A 70 13.25 -6.04 0.20
C SER A 70 13.31 -4.80 1.11
N VAL A 71 12.16 -4.26 1.52
CA VAL A 71 12.08 -3.05 2.35
C VAL A 71 12.27 -3.43 3.83
N ASN A 72 13.17 -2.71 4.49
CA ASN A 72 13.39 -2.87 5.92
C ASN A 72 12.09 -2.61 6.72
N GLY A 73 11.70 -3.58 7.54
CA GLY A 73 10.48 -3.52 8.36
C GLY A 73 9.24 -4.16 7.72
N ILE A 74 9.32 -4.62 6.47
CA ILE A 74 8.29 -5.46 5.87
C ILE A 74 8.64 -6.93 6.13
N ASN A 75 8.00 -7.49 7.14
CA ASN A 75 8.04 -8.93 7.42
C ASN A 75 6.98 -9.65 6.56
N PRO A 76 7.06 -10.99 6.38
CA PRO A 76 6.05 -11.73 5.62
C PRO A 76 4.60 -11.49 6.08
N GLN A 77 4.39 -11.37 7.39
CA GLN A 77 3.08 -11.04 7.97
C GLN A 77 2.61 -9.62 7.60
N VAL A 78 3.52 -8.65 7.58
CA VAL A 78 3.20 -7.27 7.20
C VAL A 78 2.90 -7.20 5.71
N PHE A 79 3.67 -7.93 4.91
CA PHE A 79 3.49 -8.06 3.47
C PHE A 79 2.11 -8.62 3.13
N GLU A 80 1.70 -9.72 3.76
CA GLU A 80 0.37 -10.31 3.58
C GLU A 80 -0.76 -9.33 3.92
N GLN A 81 -0.60 -8.53 4.98
CA GLN A 81 -1.61 -7.53 5.36
C GLN A 81 -1.71 -6.35 4.40
N CYS A 82 -0.60 -5.95 3.76
CA CYS A 82 -0.59 -4.75 2.92
C CYS A 82 -0.65 -5.05 1.41
N ALA A 83 -0.25 -6.25 0.96
CA ALA A 83 -0.11 -6.57 -0.45
C ALA A 83 -1.42 -6.46 -1.24
N GLY A 84 -2.57 -6.76 -0.61
CA GLY A 84 -3.88 -6.63 -1.24
C GLY A 84 -4.35 -5.18 -1.44
N PHE A 85 -3.71 -4.24 -0.74
CA PHE A 85 -4.04 -2.81 -0.78
C PHE A 85 -2.99 -1.98 -1.51
N ILE A 86 -1.87 -2.59 -1.89
CA ILE A 86 -0.81 -1.92 -2.65
C ILE A 86 -0.95 -2.28 -4.12
N ASN A 87 -1.13 -1.27 -4.96
CA ASN A 87 -1.10 -1.40 -6.40
C ASN A 87 0.27 -0.97 -6.91
N ILE A 88 0.72 -1.61 -7.99
CA ILE A 88 1.95 -1.22 -8.69
C ILE A 88 1.58 -1.00 -10.15
N TYR A 89 1.46 0.27 -10.53
CA TYR A 89 1.26 0.65 -11.92
C TYR A 89 2.63 0.76 -12.61
N GLN A 90 2.77 0.04 -13.71
CA GLN A 90 3.96 0.07 -14.54
C GLN A 90 3.94 1.34 -15.43
N ASN A 91 5.09 2.01 -15.56
CA ASN A 91 5.28 2.99 -16.62
C ASN A 91 5.59 2.25 -17.91
N GLU A 92 4.82 2.53 -18.97
CA GLU A 92 4.88 1.83 -20.28
C GLU A 92 6.29 1.85 -20.94
N GLU A 93 7.20 2.73 -20.50
CA GLU A 93 8.46 3.03 -21.17
C GLU A 93 9.61 2.02 -20.94
N LYS A 94 9.49 1.03 -20.04
CA LYS A 94 10.60 0.12 -19.67
C LYS A 94 10.30 -1.39 -19.77
N SER A 95 9.39 -1.79 -20.63
CA SER A 95 9.07 -3.21 -20.85
C SER A 95 9.98 -3.88 -21.88
N ASN A 96 11.28 -3.89 -21.62
CA ASN A 96 12.17 -4.89 -22.22
C ASN A 96 12.74 -5.71 -21.05
N GLU A 97 12.23 -6.93 -20.88
CA GLU A 97 12.87 -7.99 -20.08
C GLU A 97 12.62 -8.00 -18.55
N VAL A 98 11.41 -7.66 -18.09
CA VAL A 98 11.00 -7.95 -16.70
C VAL A 98 9.69 -8.74 -16.64
N THR A 99 9.67 -9.75 -15.77
CA THR A 99 8.54 -10.63 -15.42
C THR A 99 7.32 -9.80 -14.99
N TYR A 100 6.50 -9.43 -15.98
CA TYR A 100 5.29 -8.64 -15.80
C TYR A 100 4.20 -9.48 -15.15
N GLN A 101 3.69 -9.05 -13.99
CA GLN A 101 2.53 -9.65 -13.35
C GLN A 101 1.31 -8.71 -13.46
N PRO A 102 0.38 -8.96 -14.40
CA PRO A 102 -0.78 -8.06 -14.62
C PRO A 102 -1.68 -7.95 -13.38
N LEU A 103 -1.68 -8.98 -12.53
CA LEU A 103 -2.49 -9.02 -11.30
C LEU A 103 -1.98 -8.03 -10.22
N ASP A 104 -0.73 -7.55 -10.30
CA ASP A 104 -0.18 -6.55 -9.35
C ASP A 104 -0.88 -5.18 -9.47
N ALA A 105 -1.59 -4.92 -10.57
CA ALA A 105 -2.44 -3.73 -10.77
C ALA A 105 -3.89 -3.94 -10.30
N THR A 106 -4.21 -5.11 -9.74
CA THR A 106 -5.56 -5.47 -9.30
C THR A 106 -5.61 -5.67 -7.78
N MET A 107 -6.81 -5.68 -7.22
CA MET A 107 -7.00 -5.98 -5.79
C MET A 107 -6.86 -7.47 -5.45
N VAL A 108 -6.49 -8.32 -6.42
CA VAL A 108 -6.23 -9.74 -6.18
C VAL A 108 -5.01 -9.86 -5.28
N HIS A 109 -5.15 -10.54 -4.16
CA HIS A 109 -4.02 -10.79 -3.26
C HIS A 109 -3.05 -11.79 -3.91
N PRO A 110 -1.72 -11.65 -3.73
CA PRO A 110 -0.73 -12.56 -4.34
C PRO A 110 -0.95 -14.05 -4.03
N GLU A 111 -1.57 -14.39 -2.91
CA GLU A 111 -1.92 -15.78 -2.56
C GLU A 111 -2.95 -16.40 -3.51
N SER A 112 -3.72 -15.58 -4.20
CA SER A 112 -4.79 -15.99 -5.11
C SER A 112 -4.38 -15.92 -6.58
N TYR A 113 -3.10 -15.64 -6.89
CA TYR A 113 -2.64 -15.57 -8.28
C TYR A 113 -2.80 -16.92 -8.98
N ASP A 114 -2.48 -18.00 -8.29
CA ASP A 114 -2.65 -19.37 -8.82
C ASP A 114 -4.12 -19.69 -9.15
N LEU A 115 -5.08 -19.10 -8.43
CA LEU A 115 -6.52 -19.26 -8.67
C LEU A 115 -7.07 -18.30 -9.73
N ALA A 116 -6.38 -17.19 -9.99
CA ALA A 116 -6.81 -16.17 -10.95
C ALA A 116 -6.27 -16.41 -12.36
N GLU A 117 -5.23 -17.26 -12.51
CA GLU A 117 -4.69 -17.70 -13.79
C GLU A 117 -5.39 -18.96 -14.36
N GLU A 118 -6.31 -19.56 -13.61
CA GLU A 118 -7.16 -20.69 -14.03
C GLU A 118 -8.42 -20.25 -14.80
#